data_AF-A0A7W0X995-F1
#
_entry.id   AF-A0A7W0X995-F1
#
_cell.length_a   1.000
_cell.length_b   1.000
_cell.length_c   1.000
_cell.angle_alpha   90.00
_cell.angle_beta   90.00
_cell.angle_gamma   90.00
#
_symmetry.space_group_name_H-M   'P 1'
#
loop_
_entity.id
_entity.type
_entity.pdbx_description
1 polymer ?
#
loop_
_entity_poly.entity_id
_entity_poly.type
_entity_poly.pdbx_seq_one_letter_code
_entity_poly.pdbx_strand_id
1 'polypeptide(L)' 'ADMMSEHPTVVESDTSIAEAARIIHDTGHNRLPVVEHGRLVGVVTRVDVLGGLVA' A
#
# COMPACT_ATOMS: atom_id res chain seq x y z
N ALA A 1 12.31 -17.92 -4.36
CA ALA A 1 11.47 -17.44 -3.23
C ALA A 1 12.34 -16.91 -2.09
N ASP A 2 13.62 -17.27 -2.08
CA ASP A 2 14.60 -17.11 -0.99
C ASP A 2 14.83 -15.68 -0.47
N MET A 3 14.24 -14.67 -1.11
CA MET A 3 14.37 -13.25 -0.78
C MET A 3 13.02 -12.51 -0.68
N MET A 4 11.89 -13.22 -0.72
CA MET A 4 10.56 -12.62 -0.61
C MET A 4 10.15 -12.48 0.86
N SER A 5 9.45 -11.39 1.18
CA SER A 5 8.70 -11.31 2.43
C SER A 5 7.40 -12.11 2.30
N GLU A 6 7.15 -13.00 3.25
CA GLU A 6 5.89 -13.74 3.32
C GLU A 6 4.78 -12.85 3.90
N HIS A 7 3.54 -13.11 3.45
CA HIS A 7 2.34 -12.41 3.92
C HIS A 7 2.47 -10.87 3.95
N PRO A 8 2.73 -10.21 2.81
CA PRO A 8 2.85 -8.77 2.78
C PRO A 8 1.53 -8.12 3.20
N THR A 9 1.63 -7.00 3.93
CA THR A 9 0.49 -6.11 4.18
C THR A 9 -0.01 -5.56 2.86
N VAL A 10 -1.29 -5.80 2.55
CA VAL A 10 -1.98 -5.32 1.35
C VAL A 10 -3.15 -4.41 1.71
N VAL A 11 -3.62 -3.62 0.76
CA VAL A 11 -4.83 -2.79 0.89
C VAL A 11 -5.79 -3.07 -0.26
N GLU A 12 -7.09 -2.87 -0.04
CA GLU A 12 -8.10 -2.99 -1.10
C GLU A 12 -8.08 -1.74 -2.01
N SER A 13 -8.52 -1.90 -3.26
CA SER A 13 -8.54 -0.82 -4.26
C SER A 13 -9.40 0.40 -3.90
N ASP A 14 -10.34 0.24 -2.97
CA ASP A 14 -11.20 1.29 -2.43
C ASP A 14 -10.66 1.89 -1.11
N THR A 15 -9.50 1.42 -0.63
CA THR A 15 -8.84 1.97 0.57
C THR A 15 -8.47 3.42 0.35
N SER A 16 -8.91 4.30 1.24
CA SER A 16 -8.60 5.72 1.14
C SER A 16 -7.09 6.01 1.20
N ILE A 17 -6.66 7.08 0.52
CA ILE A 17 -5.25 7.53 0.53
C ILE A 17 -4.78 7.82 1.96
N ALA A 18 -5.63 8.43 2.79
CA ALA A 18 -5.31 8.71 4.19
C ALA A 18 -5.05 7.43 5.00
N GLU A 19 -5.81 6.37 4.75
CA GLU A 19 -5.59 5.08 5.41
C GLU A 19 -4.31 4.40 4.93
N ALA A 20 -4.07 4.38 3.61
CA ALA A 20 -2.80 3.89 3.07
C ALA A 20 -1.59 4.66 3.65
N ALA A 21 -1.74 5.97 3.90
CA ALA A 21 -0.73 6.81 4.56
C ALA A 21 -0.46 6.36 5.98
N ARG A 22 -1.52 6.14 6.77
CA ARG A 22 -1.41 5.65 8.15
C ARG A 22 -0.71 4.30 8.19
N ILE A 23 -1.10 3.35 7.35
CA ILE A 23 -0.46 2.04 7.30
C ILE A 23 1.04 2.18 6.96
N ILE A 24 1.41 2.96 5.94
CA ILE A 24 2.81 3.21 5.56
C ILE A 24 3.62 3.88 6.68
N HIS A 25 2.99 4.78 7.44
CA HIS A 25 3.62 5.44 8.59
C HIS A 25 3.81 4.46 9.75
N ASP A 26 2.76 3.77 10.17
CA ASP A 26 2.73 2.96 11.38
C ASP A 26 3.54 1.66 11.24
N THR A 27 3.55 1.07 10.04
CA THR A 27 4.29 -0.17 9.76
C THR A 27 5.74 0.07 9.32
N GLY A 28 6.08 1.30 8.94
CA GLY A 28 7.37 1.62 8.31
C GLY A 28 7.55 1.07 6.89
N HIS A 29 6.53 0.44 6.29
CA HIS A 29 6.60 -0.03 4.91
C HIS A 29 6.72 1.14 3.93
N ASN A 30 7.44 0.94 2.81
CA ASN A 30 7.60 1.98 1.79
C ASN A 30 6.61 1.85 0.62
N ARG A 31 5.91 0.72 0.54
CA ARG A 31 4.95 0.39 -0.51
C ARG A 31 3.90 -0.57 0.02
N LEU A 32 2.70 -0.48 -0.52
CA LEU A 32 1.59 -1.39 -0.27
C LEU A 32 1.09 -1.92 -1.61
N PRO A 33 1.02 -3.26 -1.80
CA PRO A 33 0.28 -3.84 -2.90
C PRO A 33 -1.21 -3.53 -2.75
N VAL A 34 -1.84 -3.14 -3.85
CA VAL A 34 -3.27 -2.86 -3.94
C VAL A 34 -3.95 -4.05 -4.59
N VAL A 35 -4.92 -4.63 -3.89
CA VAL A 35 -5.67 -5.81 -4.35
C VAL A 35 -7.13 -5.47 -4.63
N GLU A 36 -7.75 -6.23 -5.51
CA GLU A 36 -9.18 -6.20 -5.76
C GLU A 36 -9.66 -7.63 -6.02
N HIS A 37 -10.64 -8.10 -5.25
CA HIS A 37 -11.13 -9.48 -5.33
C HIS A 37 -9.99 -10.53 -5.24
N GLY A 38 -9.01 -10.29 -4.38
CA GLY A 38 -7.86 -11.17 -4.17
C GLY A 38 -6.83 -11.17 -5.30
N ARG A 39 -6.95 -10.28 -6.29
CA ARG A 39 -5.96 -10.10 -7.36
C ARG A 39 -5.18 -8.81 -7.17
N LEU A 40 -3.87 -8.86 -7.37
CA LEU A 40 -3.02 -7.66 -7.41
C LEU A 40 -3.41 -6.79 -8.61
N VAL A 41 -3.83 -5.56 -8.34
CA VAL A 41 -4.23 -4.58 -9.37
C VAL A 41 -3.29 -3.37 -9.44
N GLY A 42 -2.47 -3.14 -8.40
CA GLY A 42 -1.54 -2.04 -8.40
C GLY A 42 -0.60 -2.05 -7.20
N VAL A 43 0.21 -0.99 -7.10
CA VAL A 43 1.09 -0.72 -5.96
C VAL A 43 1.03 0.77 -5.67
N VAL A 44 0.90 1.12 -4.39
CA VAL A 44 1.02 2.50 -3.94
C VAL A 44 2.27 2.65 -3.09
N THR A 45 3.04 3.71 -3.30
CA THR A 45 4.25 4.01 -2.56
C THR A 45 4.05 5.18 -1.60
N ARG A 46 4.98 5.34 -0.65
CA ARG A 46 5.02 6.49 0.26
C ARG A 46 4.95 7.84 -0.48
N VAL A 47 5.59 7.94 -1.66
CA VAL A 47 5.59 9.18 -2.46
C VAL A 47 4.23 9.43 -3.09
N ASP A 48 3.57 8.40 -3.61
CA ASP A 48 2.23 8.52 -4.22
C ASP A 48 1.20 9.00 -3.20
N VAL A 49 1.25 8.43 -1.99
CA VAL A 49 0.34 8.82 -0.90
C VAL A 49 0.58 10.25 -0.44
N LEU A 50 1.84 10.68 -0.31
CA LEU A 50 2.15 12.07 -0.01
C LEU A 50 1.65 13.01 -1.11
N GLY A 51 1.81 12.65 -2.38
CA GLY A 51 1.27 13.42 -3.51
C GLY A 51 -0.25 13.52 -3.48
N GLY A 52 -0.94 12.42 -3.16
CA GLY A 52 -2.41 12.38 -3.11
C GLY A 52 -3.04 13.07 -1.90
N LEU A 53 -2.28 13.33 -0.82
CA LEU A 53 -2.77 14.05 0.37
C LEU A 53 -2.70 15.58 0.22
N VAL A 54 -1.86 16.09 -0.67
CA VAL A 54 -1.60 17.52 -0.87
C VAL A 54 -2.29 18.04 -2.15
N ALA A 55 -3.06 17.18 -2.82
CA ALA A 55 -3.81 17.46 -4.05
C ALA A 55 -5.29 17.82 -3.77
#